data_AF-S3DCY0-F1
#
_entry.id   AF-S3DCY0-F1
#
_cell.length_a   1.000
_cell.length_b   1.000
_cell.length_c   1.000
_cell.angle_alpha   90.00
_cell.angle_beta   90.00
_cell.angle_gamma   90.00
#
_symmetry.space_group_name_H-M   'P 1'
#
loop_
_entity.id
_entity.type
_entity.pdbx_description
1 polymer ?
#
loop_
_entity_poly.entity_id
_entity_poly.type
_entity_poly.pdbx_seq_one_letter_code
_entity_poly.pdbx_strand_id
1 'polypeptide(L)' 'MVLTHANCPTPAGLSKECKRILKGFGGWTMFMASYQLDPFDDEDAAMGERILKALGESEEEEEEEKKTS' A
#
# COMPACT_ATOMS: atom_id res chain seq x y z
N MET A 1 -22.60 11.19 16.53
CA MET A 1 -22.25 10.00 15.73
C MET A 1 -20.72 9.95 15.62
N VAL A 2 -20.08 9.09 16.40
CA VAL A 2 -18.65 8.80 16.20
C VAL A 2 -18.55 7.93 14.94
N LEU A 3 -17.94 8.46 13.89
CA LEU A 3 -17.46 7.68 12.76
C LEU A 3 -16.34 6.78 13.31
N THR A 4 -16.71 5.64 13.89
CA THR A 4 -15.74 4.63 14.30
C THR A 4 -15.11 4.09 13.02
N HIS A 5 -13.86 4.51 12.80
CA HIS A 5 -12.85 3.90 11.93
C HIS A 5 -13.38 2.80 11.03
N ALA A 6 -13.50 3.09 9.74
CA ALA A 6 -13.59 2.07 8.72
C ALA A 6 -12.49 1.03 9.00
N ASN A 7 -12.89 -0.13 9.52
CA ASN A 7 -12.03 -1.27 9.75
C ASN A 7 -11.76 -1.91 8.39
N CYS A 8 -11.08 -1.18 7.54
CA CYS A 8 -10.62 -1.62 6.23
C CYS A 8 -9.58 -2.73 6.50
N PRO A 9 -9.82 -3.97 6.04
CA PRO A 9 -8.89 -5.07 6.30
C PRO A 9 -7.57 -4.74 5.59
N THR A 10 -6.60 -4.28 6.37
CA THR A 10 -5.27 -3.99 5.85
C THR A 10 -4.49 -5.31 5.90
N PRO A 11 -3.73 -5.68 4.86
CA PRO A 11 -2.95 -6.90 4.88
C PRO A 11 -2.04 -6.96 6.12
N ALA A 12 -2.14 -8.02 6.91
CA ALA A 12 -1.26 -8.22 8.05
C ALA A 12 0.14 -8.63 7.54
N GLY A 13 1.19 -7.95 8.02
CA GLY A 13 2.57 -8.33 7.71
C GLY A 13 3.26 -7.52 6.60
N LEU A 14 2.80 -6.30 6.30
CA LEU A 14 3.50 -5.41 5.36
C LEU A 14 4.91 -5.05 5.83
N SER A 15 5.87 -5.05 4.88
CA SER A 15 7.24 -4.59 5.08
C SER A 15 7.29 -3.09 5.43
N LYS A 16 8.44 -2.60 5.90
CA LYS A 16 8.61 -1.17 6.22
C LYS A 16 8.37 -0.29 4.98
N GLU A 17 8.81 -0.77 3.83
CA GLU A 17 8.69 -0.06 2.56
C GLU A 17 7.25 0.06 2.09
N CYS A 18 6.52 -1.06 2.10
CA CYS A 18 5.08 -1.06 1.82
C CYS A 18 4.33 -0.07 2.74
N LYS A 19 4.70 0.00 4.02
CA LYS A 19 4.11 0.97 4.97
C LYS A 19 4.47 2.42 4.64
N ARG A 20 5.68 2.68 4.15
CA ARG A 20 6.12 4.02 3.72
C ARG A 20 5.33 4.47 2.50
N ILE A 21 5.20 3.60 1.50
CA ILE A 21 4.38 3.83 0.29
C ILE A 21 2.94 4.12 0.71
N LEU A 22 2.31 3.25 1.51
CA LEU A 22 0.95 3.47 1.99
C LEU A 22 0.80 4.81 2.73
N LYS A 23 1.78 5.21 3.52
CA LYS A 23 1.76 6.51 4.21
C LYS A 23 1.77 7.67 3.22
N GLY A 24 2.48 7.56 2.10
CA GLY A 24 2.47 8.53 1.00
C GLY A 24 1.09 8.67 0.35
N PHE A 25 0.35 7.56 0.22
CA PHE A 25 -1.02 7.56 -0.30
C PHE A 25 -2.10 7.96 0.72
N GLY A 26 -1.78 8.06 2.02
CA GLY A 26 -2.77 8.33 3.07
C GLY A 26 -3.43 7.07 3.65
N GLY A 27 -2.85 5.90 3.42
CA GLY A 27 -3.26 4.60 3.97
C GLY A 27 -3.78 3.63 2.89
N TRP A 28 -4.08 2.40 3.31
CA TRP A 28 -4.54 1.32 2.44
C TRP A 28 -5.78 1.67 1.63
N THR A 29 -6.78 2.30 2.25
CA THR A 29 -8.03 2.67 1.57
C THR A 29 -7.80 3.69 0.46
N MET A 30 -6.93 4.69 0.67
CA MET A 30 -6.63 5.70 -0.35
C MET A 30 -5.72 5.15 -1.45
N PHE A 31 -4.80 4.25 -1.10
CA PHE A 31 -4.03 3.49 -2.08
C PHE A 31 -4.98 2.70 -2.99
N MET A 32 -5.87 1.88 -2.43
CA MET A 32 -6.84 1.08 -3.18
C MET A 32 -7.74 1.96 -4.07
N ALA A 33 -8.23 3.09 -3.53
CA ALA A 33 -9.01 4.06 -4.30
C ALA A 33 -8.24 4.66 -5.48
N SER A 34 -6.92 4.86 -5.34
CA SER A 34 -6.05 5.39 -6.42
C SER A 34 -5.90 4.42 -7.58
N TYR A 35 -6.02 3.11 -7.32
CA TYR A 35 -6.01 2.05 -8.33
C TYR A 35 -7.40 1.57 -8.73
N GLN A 36 -8.46 2.25 -8.27
CA GLN A 36 -9.86 1.88 -8.51
C GLN A 36 -10.21 0.45 -8.03
N LEU A 37 -9.55 -0.01 -6.97
CA LEU A 37 -9.77 -1.32 -6.35
C LEU A 37 -10.66 -1.19 -5.11
N ASP A 38 -11.54 -2.16 -4.89
CA ASP A 38 -12.35 -2.23 -3.67
C ASP A 38 -11.59 -2.96 -2.54
N PRO A 39 -11.28 -2.29 -1.41
CA PRO A 39 -10.63 -2.96 -0.28
C PRO A 39 -11.52 -3.93 0.49
N PHE A 40 -12.81 -4.01 0.18
CA PHE A 40 -13.74 -4.97 0.77
C PHE A 40 -13.98 -6.21 -0.10
N ASP A 41 -13.52 -6.18 -1.35
CA ASP A 41 -13.50 -7.34 -2.23
C ASP A 41 -12.17 -8.09 -2.08
N ASP A 42 -12.23 -9.40 -1.88
CA ASP A 42 -11.05 -10.21 -1.60
C ASP A 42 -10.11 -10.33 -2.81
N GLU A 43 -10.64 -10.30 -4.05
CA GLU A 43 -9.84 -10.38 -5.27
C GLU A 43 -9.10 -9.07 -5.51
N ASP A 44 -9.81 -7.95 -5.37
CA ASP A 44 -9.24 -6.60 -5.48
C ASP A 44 -8.23 -6.34 -4.36
N ALA A 45 -8.52 -6.73 -3.11
CA ALA A 45 -7.58 -6.61 -1.99
C ALA A 45 -6.30 -7.42 -2.25
N ALA A 46 -6.42 -8.64 -2.79
CA ALA A 46 -5.27 -9.45 -3.18
C ALA A 46 -4.47 -8.80 -4.32
N MET A 47 -5.15 -8.16 -5.28
CA MET A 47 -4.49 -7.41 -6.36
C MET A 47 -3.73 -6.21 -5.81
N GLY A 48 -4.36 -5.42 -4.93
CA GLY A 48 -3.74 -4.29 -4.26
C GLY A 48 -2.51 -4.69 -3.44
N GLU A 49 -2.55 -5.84 -2.78
CA GLU A 49 -1.40 -6.34 -2.01
C GLU A 49 -0.23 -6.70 -2.91
N ARG A 50 -0.50 -7.30 -4.09
CA ARG A 50 0.53 -7.60 -5.09
C ARG A 50 1.15 -6.34 -5.67
N ILE A 51 0.33 -5.34 -6.00
CA ILE A 51 0.83 -4.04 -6.50
C ILE A 51 1.68 -3.37 -5.42
N LEU A 52 1.22 -3.36 -4.16
CA LEU A 52 1.95 -2.75 -3.06
C LEU A 52 3.29 -3.45 -2.79
N LYS A 53 3.34 -4.78 -2.86
CA LYS A 53 4.58 -5.55 -2.75
C LYS A 53 5.53 -5.24 -3.90
N ALA A 54 5.04 -5.25 -5.14
CA ALA A 54 5.86 -4.92 -6.31
C ALA A 54 6.44 -3.49 -6.21
N LEU A 55 5.65 -2.51 -5.77
CA LEU A 55 6.14 -1.15 -5.52
C LEU A 55 7.21 -1.11 -4.42
N GLY A 56 7.01 -1.86 -3.33
CA GLY A 56 7.99 -1.94 -2.25
C GLY A 56 9.30 -2.63 -2.66
N GLU A 57 9.23 -3.64 -3.53
CA GLU A 57 10.42 -4.31 -4.08
C GLU A 57 11.15 -3.41 -5.08
N SER A 58 10.44 -2.64 -5.90
CA SER A 58 11.07 -1.67 -6.82
C SER A 58 11.73 -0.48 -6.11
N GLU A 59 11.18 -0.02 -4.98
CA GLU A 59 11.77 1.10 -4.23
C GLU A 59 13.05 0.70 -3.47
N GLU A 60 13.22 -0.59 -3.13
CA GLU A 60 14.49 -1.13 -2.62
C GLU A 60 15.62 -1.08 -3.68
N GLU A 61 15.31 -1.19 -4.97
CA GLU A 61 16.31 -1.09 -6.05
C GLU A 61 16.66 0.36 -6.41
N GLU A 62 15.73 1.32 -6.28
CA GLU A 62 15.99 2.73 -6.61
C GLU A 62 16.79 3.51 -5.55
N GLU A 63 16.86 3.04 -4.30
CA GLU A 63 17.70 3.70 -3.27
C GLU A 63 19.22 3.51 -3.50
N GLU A 64 19.67 2.57 -4.34
CA GLU A 64 21.10 2.43 -4.69
C GLU A 64 21.60 3.49 -5.68
N GLU A 65 20.74 4.08 -6.53
CA GLU A 65 21.21 5.04 -7.56
C GLU A 65 21.35 6.49 -7.08
N LYS A 66 20.93 6.83 -5.85
CA LYS A 66 21.11 8.19 -5.29
C LYS A 66 22.33 8.38 -4.39
N LYS A 67 23.30 7.46 -4.42
CA LYS A 67 24.61 7.64 -3.77
C LYS A 67 25.77 7.60 -4.76
N THR A 68 25.59 8.17 -5.95
CA THR A 68 26.70 8.53 -6.85
C THR A 68 26.31 9.67 -7.78
N SER A 69 26.11 10.87 -7.23
CA SER A 69 26.39 12.11 -7.98
C SER A 69 26.78 13.24 -7.05
#